data_AF-A0A6D2JUY6-F1
#
_entry.id   AF-A0A6D2JUY6-F1
#
_cell.length_a   1.000
_cell.length_b   1.000
_cell.length_c   1.000
_cell.angle_alpha   90.00
_cell.angle_beta   90.00
_cell.angle_gamma   90.00
#
_symmetry.space_group_name_H-M   'P 1'
#
loop_
_entity.id
_entity.type
_entity.pdbx_description
1 polymer ?
#
loop_
_entity_poly.entity_id
_entity_poly.type
_entity_poly.pdbx_seq_one_letter_code
_entity_poly.pdbx_strand_id
1 'polypeptide(L)'
;MAGEDCIELKFRLSDGTDIGPSKYSQSMTVSSLKEKIISQWPKDKENTPKTVNDVKLINAGKILENNRTLGESRLPVGELPGMIITMHVVLRPPTLDKKTEKLQNDPPMKNRCGCTIL
;
A
#
# COMPACT_ATOMS: atom_id res chain seq x y z
N MET A 1 7.53 4.57 -30.10
CA MET A 1 6.82 5.28 -29.02
C MET A 1 6.52 4.27 -27.92
N ALA A 2 7.37 4.18 -26.88
CA ALA A 2 7.24 3.16 -25.82
C ALA A 2 7.84 3.62 -24.47
N GLY A 3 8.03 4.94 -24.29
CA GLY A 3 8.70 5.51 -23.11
C GLY A 3 7.78 6.32 -22.19
N GLU A 4 6.55 6.57 -22.60
CA GLU A 4 5.69 7.60 -21.99
C GLU A 4 4.68 7.03 -20.97
N ASP A 5 4.46 5.71 -20.98
CA ASP A 5 3.46 5.05 -20.12
C ASP A 5 4.10 4.36 -18.88
N CYS A 6 5.37 4.61 -18.60
CA CYS A 6 6.05 4.02 -17.45
C CYS A 6 6.22 5.03 -16.32
N ILE A 7 5.86 4.63 -15.10
CA ILE A 7 6.06 5.39 -13.86
C ILE A 7 7.12 4.72 -13.00
N GLU A 8 7.95 5.53 -12.35
CA GLU A 8 8.96 5.04 -11.42
C GLU A 8 8.41 5.07 -10.00
N LEU A 9 8.37 3.92 -9.33
CA LEU A 9 7.80 3.74 -8.02
C LEU A 9 8.86 3.27 -7.02
N LYS A 10 8.73 3.71 -5.77
CA LYS A 10 9.37 3.08 -4.62
C LYS A 10 8.35 2.84 -3.51
N PHE A 11 8.61 1.83 -2.69
CA PHE A 11 7.66 1.34 -1.70
C PHE A 11 8.20 1.48 -0.29
N ARG A 12 7.65 2.43 0.47
CA ARG A 12 7.96 2.67 1.87
C ARG A 12 7.33 1.60 2.75
N LEU A 13 8.13 0.86 3.49
CA LEU A 13 7.71 -0.11 4.49
C LEU A 13 7.45 0.57 5.85
N SER A 14 6.80 -0.15 6.76
CA SER A 14 6.41 0.37 8.09
C SER A 14 7.58 0.76 8.99
N ASP A 15 8.75 0.16 8.79
CA ASP A 15 10.00 0.46 9.49
C ASP A 15 10.80 1.61 8.84
N GLY A 16 10.27 2.20 7.77
CA GLY A 16 10.88 3.35 7.09
C GLY A 16 11.84 2.99 5.95
N THR A 17 12.19 1.71 5.77
CA THR A 17 12.96 1.27 4.60
C THR A 17 12.13 1.33 3.32
N ASP A 18 12.80 1.45 2.16
CA ASP A 18 12.16 1.50 0.85
C ASP A 18 12.54 0.26 0.01
N ILE A 19 11.58 -0.31 -0.73
CA ILE A 19 11.83 -1.27 -1.83
C ILE A 19 11.80 -0.49 -3.16
N GLY A 20 12.80 -0.70 -4.02
CA GLY A 20 12.96 0.03 -5.29
C GLY A 20 14.03 1.13 -5.20
N PRO A 21 14.05 2.09 -6.15
CA PRO A 21 13.03 2.40 -7.16
C PRO A 21 12.96 1.38 -8.32
N SER A 22 11.80 1.31 -8.99
CA SER A 22 11.60 0.45 -10.17
C SER A 22 10.54 1.05 -11.10
N LYS A 23 10.64 0.75 -12.41
CA LYS A 23 9.71 1.24 -13.44
C LYS A 23 8.57 0.25 -13.69
N TYR A 24 7.35 0.76 -13.74
CA TYR A 24 6.12 0.01 -13.97
C TYR A 24 5.26 0.69 -15.03
N SER A 25 4.58 -0.07 -15.89
CA SER A 25 3.63 0.51 -16.86
C SER A 25 2.35 0.98 -16.17
N GLN A 26 1.77 2.08 -16.63
CA GLN A 26 0.50 2.61 -16.11
C GLN A 26 -0.67 1.65 -16.36
N SER A 27 -0.58 0.80 -17.39
CA SER A 27 -1.56 -0.26 -17.66
C SER A 27 -1.55 -1.42 -16.66
N MET A 28 -0.49 -1.56 -15.85
CA MET A 28 -0.39 -2.64 -14.86
C MET A 28 -1.44 -2.47 -13.75
N THR A 29 -2.05 -3.56 -13.32
CA THR A 29 -3.00 -3.55 -12.21
C THR A 29 -2.30 -3.47 -10.86
N VAL A 30 -3.01 -2.92 -9.87
CA VAL A 30 -2.54 -2.88 -8.48
C VAL A 30 -2.32 -4.29 -7.92
N SER A 31 -3.11 -5.28 -8.33
CA SER A 31 -2.90 -6.68 -7.92
C SER A 31 -1.51 -7.18 -8.34
N SER A 32 -1.15 -7.01 -9.61
CA SER A 32 0.15 -7.45 -10.13
C SER A 32 1.30 -6.64 -9.53
N LEU A 33 1.07 -5.36 -9.20
CA LEU A 33 2.06 -4.58 -8.47
C LEU A 33 2.31 -5.15 -7.07
N LYS A 34 1.27 -5.54 -6.34
CA LYS A 34 1.41 -6.19 -5.02
C LYS A 34 2.16 -7.50 -5.10
N GLU A 35 1.92 -8.32 -6.13
CA GLU A 35 2.68 -9.56 -6.36
C GLU A 35 4.16 -9.27 -6.57
N LYS A 36 4.50 -8.23 -7.33
CA LYS A 36 5.90 -7.78 -7.51
C LYS A 36 6.53 -7.36 -6.19
N ILE A 37 5.82 -6.62 -5.35
CA ILE A 37 6.29 -6.20 -4.02
C ILE A 37 6.56 -7.42 -3.13
N ILE A 38 5.65 -8.40 -3.12
CA ILE A 38 5.83 -9.66 -2.37
C ILE A 38 7.06 -10.42 -2.86
N SER A 39 7.27 -10.50 -4.18
CA SER A 39 8.43 -11.17 -4.77
C SER A 39 9.76 -10.46 -4.45
N GLN A 40 9.75 -9.14 -4.28
CA GLN A 40 10.92 -8.33 -3.94
C GLN A 40 11.05 -8.10 -2.43
N TRP A 41 10.24 -8.77 -1.62
CA TRP A 41 10.21 -8.53 -0.19
C TRP A 41 11.57 -8.87 0.45
N PRO A 42 12.09 -8.02 1.34
CA PRO A 42 13.36 -8.29 2.01
C PRO A 42 13.26 -9.56 2.86
N LYS A 43 14.14 -10.53 2.58
CA LYS A 43 14.14 -11.86 3.22
C LYS A 43 14.47 -11.83 4.71
N ASP A 44 15.17 -10.78 5.15
CA ASP A 44 15.57 -10.58 6.53
C ASP A 44 14.42 -10.09 7.43
N LYS A 45 13.19 -10.00 6.92
CA LYS A 45 12.02 -9.57 7.69
C LYS A 45 11.04 -10.69 7.98
N GLU A 46 10.76 -10.87 9.27
CA GLU A 46 9.86 -11.89 9.80
C GLU A 46 8.42 -11.75 9.27
N ASN A 47 7.97 -10.51 9.08
CA ASN A 47 6.64 -10.14 8.61
C ASN A 47 6.53 -10.16 7.07
N THR A 48 6.82 -11.29 6.45
CA THR A 48 6.67 -11.45 5.00
C THR A 48 5.18 -11.64 4.62
N PRO A 49 4.61 -10.80 3.74
CA PRO A 49 3.26 -11.00 3.23
C PRO A 49 3.15 -12.29 2.41
N LYS A 50 2.11 -13.09 2.66
CA LYS A 50 1.88 -14.35 1.94
C LYS A 50 1.02 -14.16 0.70
N THR A 51 0.06 -13.25 0.78
CA THR A 51 -0.92 -13.00 -0.29
C THR A 51 -1.06 -11.52 -0.60
N VAL A 52 -1.57 -11.20 -1.79
CA VAL A 52 -1.89 -9.81 -2.19
C VAL A 52 -2.90 -9.12 -1.27
N ASN A 53 -3.71 -9.88 -0.53
CA ASN A 53 -4.69 -9.35 0.43
C ASN A 53 -4.04 -8.91 1.75
N ASP A 54 -2.88 -9.47 2.07
CA ASP A 54 -2.08 -9.06 3.23
C ASP A 54 -1.41 -7.70 2.98
N VAL A 55 -1.40 -7.22 1.73
CA VAL A 55 -0.73 -5.97 1.34
C VAL A 55 -1.77 -4.90 1.03
N LYS A 56 -1.72 -3.78 1.76
CA LYS A 56 -2.40 -2.54 1.41
C LYS A 56 -1.39 -1.56 0.83
N LEU A 57 -1.68 -1.06 -0.36
CA LEU A 57 -0.86 -0.06 -1.03
C LEU A 57 -1.55 1.29 -0.91
N ILE A 58 -0.83 2.30 -0.46
CA ILE A 58 -1.35 3.64 -0.20
C ILE A 58 -0.57 4.64 -1.04
N ASN A 59 -1.28 5.43 -1.86
CA ASN A 59 -0.72 6.54 -2.63
C ASN A 59 -1.44 7.85 -2.26
N ALA A 60 -0.68 8.86 -1.85
CA ALA A 60 -1.14 10.16 -1.34
C ALA A 60 -2.40 10.10 -0.45
N GLY A 61 -2.39 9.20 0.53
CA GLY A 61 -3.48 9.04 1.50
C GLY A 61 -4.65 8.17 1.03
N LYS A 62 -4.66 7.70 -0.22
CA LYS A 62 -5.69 6.79 -0.75
C LYS A 62 -5.18 5.36 -0.80
N ILE A 63 -5.98 4.41 -0.29
CA ILE A 63 -5.73 2.98 -0.45
C ILE A 63 -6.08 2.58 -1.88
N LEU A 64 -5.16 1.90 -2.57
CA LEU A 64 -5.35 1.45 -3.94
C LEU A 64 -6.10 0.12 -4.01
N GLU A 65 -7.06 0.04 -4.93
CA GLU A 65 -7.91 -1.12 -5.17
C GLU A 65 -7.27 -2.08 -6.18
N ASN A 66 -7.35 -3.40 -5.93
CA ASN A 66 -6.63 -4.41 -6.71
C ASN A 66 -7.03 -4.46 -8.20
N ASN A 67 -8.29 -4.12 -8.51
CA ASN A 67 -8.87 -4.18 -9.85
C ASN A 67 -8.58 -2.92 -10.69
N ARG A 68 -8.02 -1.87 -10.11
CA ARG A 68 -7.63 -0.66 -10.86
C ARG A 68 -6.24 -0.81 -11.47
N THR A 69 -6.03 -0.13 -12.58
CA THR A 69 -4.70 0.07 -13.15
C THR A 69 -3.93 1.14 -12.38
N LEU A 70 -2.60 1.19 -12.54
CA LEU A 70 -1.78 2.24 -11.97
C LEU A 70 -2.17 3.60 -12.54
N GLY A 71 -2.43 3.69 -13.85
CA GLY A 71 -2.89 4.91 -14.52
C GLY A 71 -4.17 5.48 -13.91
N GLU A 72 -5.18 4.64 -13.66
CA GLU A 72 -6.44 5.05 -13.01
C GLU A 72 -6.30 5.34 -11.51
N SER A 73 -5.22 4.84 -10.89
CA SER A 73 -4.91 5.04 -9.49
C SER A 73 -4.05 6.28 -9.23
N ARG A 74 -3.52 6.91 -10.29
CA ARG A 74 -2.78 8.17 -10.20
C ARG A 74 -3.70 9.30 -9.78
N LEU A 75 -3.14 10.24 -9.05
CA LEU A 75 -3.81 11.46 -8.67
C LEU A 75 -3.38 12.60 -9.61
N PRO A 76 -4.32 13.48 -9.98
CA PRO A 76 -4.05 14.59 -10.89
C PRO A 76 -3.12 15.65 -10.30
N VAL A 77 -2.88 15.64 -8.98
CA VAL A 77 -2.08 16.63 -8.26
C VAL A 77 -0.86 15.96 -7.63
N GLY A 78 0.33 16.43 -8.00
CA GLY A 78 1.60 16.06 -7.36
C GLY A 78 2.46 15.01 -8.07
N GLU A 79 1.98 14.40 -9.15
CA GLU A 79 2.73 13.39 -9.90
C GLU A 79 3.29 13.95 -11.22
N LEU A 80 4.50 14.51 -11.18
CA LEU A 80 5.19 15.01 -12.36
C LEU A 80 5.92 13.87 -13.11
N PRO A 81 5.94 13.88 -14.46
CA PRO A 81 6.72 12.93 -15.24
C PRO A 81 8.21 13.04 -14.87
N GLY A 82 8.85 11.89 -14.61
CA GLY A 82 10.25 11.81 -14.17
C GLY A 82 10.45 11.84 -12.65
N MET A 83 9.38 12.02 -11.86
CA MET A 83 9.43 11.89 -10.40
C MET A 83 9.29 10.42 -9.97
N ILE A 84 10.04 10.03 -8.94
CA ILE A 84 9.84 8.76 -8.23
C ILE A 84 8.66 8.92 -7.27
N ILE A 85 7.58 8.22 -7.55
CA ILE A 85 6.40 8.21 -6.66
C ILE A 85 6.69 7.25 -5.51
N THR A 86 6.52 7.74 -4.28
CA THR A 86 6.67 6.92 -3.08
C THR A 86 5.32 6.44 -2.60
N MET A 87 5.06 5.14 -2.71
CA MET A 87 3.85 4.52 -2.17
C MET A 87 4.15 3.87 -0.82
N HIS A 88 3.20 3.92 0.11
CA HIS A 88 3.33 3.26 1.40
C HIS A 88 2.74 1.86 1.33
N VAL A 89 3.49 0.88 1.85
CA VAL A 89 3.07 -0.50 1.98
C VAL A 89 2.76 -0.79 3.44
N VAL A 90 1.51 -1.15 3.68
CA VAL A 90 1.03 -1.56 5.01
C VAL A 90 0.64 -3.01 4.95
N LEU A 91 1.24 -3.81 5.82
CA LEU A 91 0.84 -5.20 5.99
C LEU A 91 -0.40 -5.26 6.87
N ARG A 92 -1.45 -5.89 6.36
CA ARG A 92 -2.59 -6.28 7.16
C ARG A 92 -2.19 -7.53 7.96
N PRO A 93 -2.38 -7.55 9.29
CA PRO A 93 -2.28 -8.80 10.04
C PRO A 93 -3.23 -9.83 9.43
N PRO A 94 -2.85 -11.11 9.33
CA PRO A 94 -3.77 -12.15 8.88
C PRO A 94 -4.98 -12.11 9.80
N THR A 95 -6.15 -11.78 9.27
CA THR A 95 -7.39 -11.95 10.01
C THR A 95 -7.58 -13.45 10.15
N LEU A 96 -7.34 -13.97 11.34
CA LEU A 96 -7.76 -15.31 11.71
C LEU A 96 -9.28 -15.34 11.50
N ASP A 97 -9.74 -15.95 10.41
CA ASP A 97 -11.15 -16.24 10.15
C ASP A 97 -11.65 -17.18 11.26
N LYS A 98 -11.98 -16.61 12.42
CA LYS A 98 -12.74 -17.25 13.48
C LYS A 98 -14.23 -17.02 13.20
N LYS A 99 -14.81 -17.91 12.41
CA LYS A 99 -16.22 -18.30 12.51
C LYS A 99 -16.19 -19.60 13.34
N THR A 100 -16.56 -19.64 14.62
CA THR A 100 -17.91 -19.43 15.17
C THR A 100 -17.85 -19.25 16.70
N GLU A 101 -18.72 -18.38 17.23
CA GLU A 101 -19.20 -18.21 18.62
C GLU A 101 -18.20 -18.01 19.77
N LYS A 102 -18.17 -16.79 20.34
CA LYS A 102 -19.05 -16.40 21.46
C LYS A 102 -18.86 -14.91 21.81
N LEU A 103 -19.97 -14.30 22.21
CA LEU A 103 -20.11 -12.98 22.85
C LEU A 103 -18.88 -12.56 23.68
N GLN A 104 -18.43 -11.31 23.52
CA GLN A 104 -18.35 -10.36 24.63
C GLN A 104 -18.24 -8.92 24.12
N ASN A 105 -18.95 -8.06 24.83
CA ASN A 105 -19.34 -6.70 24.53
C ASN A 105 -18.58 -5.82 25.53
N ASP A 106 -17.74 -4.90 25.07
CA ASP A 106 -17.17 -3.84 25.92
C ASP A 106 -16.69 -2.61 25.08
N PRO A 107 -16.67 -1.39 25.67
CA PRO A 107 -17.20 -0.15 25.09
C PRO A 107 -16.25 0.67 24.18
N PRO A 108 -16.76 1.72 23.47
CA PRO A 108 -15.94 2.55 22.59
C PRO A 108 -15.04 3.49 23.40
N MET A 109 -13.74 3.21 23.40
CA MET A 109 -12.75 4.10 24.00
C MET A 109 -12.57 5.35 23.12
N LYS A 110 -13.36 6.39 23.43
CA LYS A 110 -13.27 7.73 22.82
C LYS A 110 -12.07 8.48 23.40
N ASN A 111 -10.92 8.37 22.76
CA ASN A 111 -9.82 9.28 23.03
C ASN A 111 -9.91 10.46 22.05
N ARG A 112 -10.76 11.45 22.36
CA ARG A 112 -10.73 12.76 21.70
C ARG A 112 -9.60 13.58 22.32
N CYS A 113 -8.46 13.63 21.64
CA CYS A 113 -7.42 14.60 21.96
C CYS A 113 -7.87 15.97 21.43
N GLY A 114 -8.23 16.88 22.33
CA GLY A 114 -8.59 18.26 21.99
C GLY A 114 -7.35 19.13 21.99
N CYS A 115 -6.75 19.36 20.83
CA CYS A 115 -5.77 20.43 20.68
C CYS A 115 -6.53 21.76 20.50
N THR A 116 -6.38 22.68 21.44
CA THR A 116 -6.74 24.09 21.25
C THR A 116 -5.46 24.87 21.01
N ILE A 117 -5.45 25.73 19.99
CA ILE A 117 -4.39 26.71 19.77
C ILE A 117 -4.76 27.94 20.60
N LEU A 118 -3.85 28.39 21.47
CA LEU A 118 -3.95 29.66 22.17
C LEU A 118 -3.19 30.74 21.40
#